data_AF-A0AAD7EYP3-F1
#
_entry.id   AF-A0AAD7EYP3-F1
#
_cell.length_a   1.000
_cell.length_b   1.000
_cell.length_c   1.000
_cell.angle_alpha   90.00
_cell.angle_beta   90.00
_cell.angle_gamma   90.00
#
_symmetry.space_group_name_H-M   'P 1'
#
loop_
_entity.id
_entity.type
_entity.pdbx_description
1 polymer ?
#
loop_
_entity_poly.entity_id
_entity_poly.type
_entity_poly.pdbx_seq_one_letter_code
_entity_poly.pdbx_strand_id
1 'polypeptide(L)'
;MNSPGIPNEKDSVLQRAALTLNEFPMDTLIHIQSFMGPIDIIALRQCSKLMTSATTHRTVWLDALRRVCAAHEVSVLTYPMENMSLRDLEHAATSPARFIAQISKEWAEGDVIPVFHTRLFQPRLPKSAPGNLGETALMRLVPGGRYLVTATDLARISVWDLGWRPAEILNPYPLVSIVLPSPASQLLVQPAKDQRGFRLLSVCPLLTSNVADVTVYEINPSEVNPVLKQIAHRRIFSPHIEAFALTPDRFTYYYNFLLTAWDFIEDTSATVHVYQPLMSITVSRTTVIGQQEGGIVVIEMPPLQMRGTPAVEVVTELVTPLPTFSHIHDVFSDFTGLYTIQADWHISPDVPLVLDVFGRLVDGGYAYARCVVKQVPGGDPDLPSVLPVLMGVSRVPPETFDAEYYGRLHFAGTHLVRTWPVETSVMINAARVPTRRQIELESKTAYLWEMPRDAEAFLYDLDSMSGRFVALAGPGTLRVLDYMLPHL
;
A
#
# COMPACT_ATOMS: atom_id res chain seq x y z
N MET A 1 34.37 79.15 11.98
CA MET A 1 33.61 78.45 10.92
C MET A 1 33.66 76.97 11.26
N ASN A 2 32.59 76.48 11.88
CA ASN A 2 32.47 75.10 12.35
C ASN A 2 31.84 74.27 11.24
N SER A 3 32.58 73.32 10.67
CA SER A 3 31.99 72.27 9.84
C SER A 3 31.33 71.22 10.74
N PRO A 4 30.06 70.84 10.47
CA PRO A 4 29.37 69.83 11.25
C PRO A 4 29.95 68.44 10.92
N GLY A 5 30.39 67.73 11.96
CA GLY A 5 30.86 66.35 11.86
C GLY A 5 29.71 65.43 11.45
N ILE A 6 29.93 64.68 10.37
CA ILE A 6 29.04 63.62 9.90
C ILE A 6 29.07 62.50 10.95
N PRO A 7 27.93 62.06 11.51
CA PRO A 7 27.89 60.95 12.44
C PRO A 7 28.29 59.67 11.70
N ASN A 8 29.18 58.89 12.31
CA ASN A 8 29.69 57.64 11.77
C ASN A 8 28.56 56.59 11.74
N GLU A 9 27.91 56.45 10.58
CA GLU A 9 26.78 55.55 10.29
C GLU A 9 27.24 54.09 10.14
N LYS A 10 28.11 53.60 11.04
CA LYS A 10 28.68 52.24 10.95
C LYS A 10 28.38 51.29 12.10
N ASP A 11 27.79 51.75 13.22
CA ASP A 11 27.62 50.91 14.40
C ASP A 11 26.15 50.57 14.78
N SER A 12 25.17 50.84 13.91
CA SER A 12 23.77 50.44 14.15
C SER A 12 23.26 49.33 13.23
N VAL A 13 24.16 48.45 12.78
CA VAL A 13 23.75 47.14 12.28
C VAL A 13 23.12 46.41 13.45
N LEU A 14 21.78 46.41 13.49
CA LEU A 14 20.94 45.63 14.38
C LEU A 14 21.55 44.23 14.55
N GLN A 15 22.26 44.01 15.66
CA GLN A 15 22.50 42.68 16.20
C GLN A 15 21.12 42.13 16.52
N ARG A 16 20.46 41.54 15.51
CA ARG A 16 19.35 40.63 15.73
C ARG A 16 19.95 39.52 16.57
N ALA A 17 19.71 39.56 17.88
CA ALA A 17 19.98 38.45 18.76
C ALA A 17 19.37 37.21 18.08
N ALA A 18 20.23 36.31 17.62
CA ALA A 18 19.79 35.10 16.97
C ALA A 18 19.08 34.27 18.04
N LEU A 19 17.75 34.25 18.00
CA LEU A 19 16.95 33.44 18.90
C LEU A 19 17.41 32.00 18.77
N THR A 20 17.86 31.42 19.88
CA THR A 20 18.26 30.02 19.89
C THR A 20 17.05 29.16 20.20
N LEU A 21 17.02 27.93 19.67
CA LEU A 21 15.92 26.99 19.95
C LEU A 21 15.70 26.79 21.47
N ASN A 22 16.75 26.94 22.28
CA ASN A 22 16.65 26.75 23.73
C ASN A 22 15.90 27.86 24.47
N GLU A 23 15.59 28.98 23.80
CA GLU A 23 14.87 30.11 24.39
C GLU A 23 13.34 29.99 24.22
N PHE A 24 12.88 29.05 23.39
CA PHE A 24 11.45 28.85 23.20
C PHE A 24 10.81 28.09 24.38
N PRO A 25 9.56 28.44 24.74
CA PRO A 25 8.76 27.65 25.68
C PRO A 25 8.61 26.19 25.23
N MET A 26 8.43 25.28 26.20
CA MET A 26 8.27 23.85 25.94
C MET A 26 7.18 23.53 24.92
N ASP A 27 6.04 24.20 25.01
CA ASP A 27 4.91 23.97 24.10
C ASP A 27 5.25 24.36 22.65
N THR A 28 6.01 25.44 22.46
CA THR A 28 6.51 25.86 21.14
C THR A 28 7.48 24.83 20.58
N LEU A 29 8.35 24.25 21.42
CA LEU A 29 9.28 23.20 21.01
C LEU A 29 8.55 21.92 20.60
N ILE A 30 7.54 21.50 21.37
CA ILE A 30 6.66 20.37 21.04
C ILE A 30 5.96 20.63 19.70
N HIS A 31 5.44 21.84 19.49
CA HIS A 31 4.78 22.21 18.25
C HIS A 31 5.73 22.18 17.05
N ILE A 32 6.95 22.73 17.16
CA ILE A 32 7.97 22.64 16.10
C ILE A 32 8.27 21.18 15.77
N GLN A 33 8.45 20.33 16.78
CA GLN A 33 8.74 18.91 16.60
C GLN A 33 7.59 18.12 15.96
N SER A 34 6.34 18.55 16.12
CA SER A 34 5.19 17.95 15.43
C SER A 34 5.24 18.06 13.91
N PHE A 35 6.17 18.85 13.33
CA PHE A 35 6.41 18.93 11.88
C PHE A 35 7.63 18.13 11.40
N MET A 36 8.45 17.58 12.31
CA MET A 36 9.70 16.89 11.98
C MET A 36 9.53 15.40 11.65
N GLY A 37 10.38 14.79 10.84
CA GLY A 37 10.33 13.33 10.63
C GLY A 37 10.63 12.56 11.94
N PRO A 38 10.12 11.32 12.11
CA PRO A 38 10.39 10.53 13.31
C PRO A 38 11.90 10.36 13.61
N ILE A 39 12.71 10.19 12.57
CA ILE A 39 14.17 10.07 12.71
C ILE A 39 14.82 11.39 13.11
N ASP A 40 14.34 12.52 12.59
CA ASP A 40 14.83 13.85 12.97
C ASP A 40 14.49 14.18 14.42
N ILE A 41 13.34 13.72 14.93
CA ILE A 41 12.96 13.86 16.34
C ILE A 41 13.97 13.12 17.24
N ILE A 42 14.40 11.90 16.86
CA ILE A 42 15.45 11.16 17.57
C ILE A 42 16.80 11.88 17.49
N ALA A 43 17.17 12.43 16.33
CA ALA A 43 18.42 13.19 16.19
C ALA A 43 18.40 14.45 17.07
N LEU A 44 17.29 15.19 17.08
CA LEU A 44 17.12 16.40 17.90
C LEU A 44 17.21 16.11 19.40
N ARG A 45 16.71 14.95 19.84
CA ARG A 45 16.82 14.48 21.24
C ARG A 45 18.27 14.46 21.74
N GLN A 46 19.24 14.23 20.85
CA GLN A 46 20.66 14.15 21.18
C GLN A 46 21.36 15.51 21.29
N CYS A 47 20.69 16.62 20.92
CA CYS A 47 21.33 17.94 20.85
C CYS A 47 21.41 18.67 22.19
N SER A 48 20.38 18.60 23.04
CA SER A 48 20.35 19.29 24.35
C SER A 48 19.37 18.63 25.32
N LYS A 49 19.55 18.83 26.63
CA LYS A 49 18.63 18.32 27.67
C LYS A 49 17.20 18.84 27.49
N LEU A 50 17.05 20.09 27.03
CA LEU A 50 15.74 20.69 26.77
C LEU A 50 15.06 20.01 25.57
N MET A 51 15.79 19.75 24.49
CA MET A 51 15.27 18.97 23.36
C MET A 51 14.97 17.53 23.76
N THR A 52 15.81 16.91 24.58
CA THR A 52 15.54 15.58 25.15
C THR A 52 14.21 15.61 25.90
N SER A 53 14.00 16.58 26.79
CA SER A 53 12.74 16.73 27.52
C SER A 53 11.55 16.89 26.57
N ALA A 54 11.63 17.82 25.62
CA ALA A 54 10.57 18.07 24.64
C ALA A 54 10.19 16.82 23.82
N THR A 55 11.20 16.11 23.28
CA THR A 55 11.00 14.89 22.47
C THR A 55 10.52 13.68 23.28
N THR A 56 10.47 13.74 24.62
CA THR A 56 9.89 12.67 25.46
C THR A 56 8.40 12.88 25.74
N HIS A 57 7.82 14.00 25.29
CA HIS A 57 6.38 14.19 25.38
C HIS A 57 5.64 13.27 24.42
N ARG A 58 4.65 12.54 24.95
CA ARG A 58 3.77 11.63 24.20
C ARG A 58 3.14 12.27 22.96
N THR A 59 2.72 13.53 23.06
CA THR A 59 2.05 14.26 21.97
C THR A 59 2.93 14.35 20.72
N VAL A 60 4.24 14.56 20.88
CA VAL A 60 5.19 14.60 19.77
C VAL A 60 5.13 13.31 18.94
N TRP A 61 5.09 12.17 19.62
CA TRP A 61 5.08 10.85 18.98
C TRP A 61 3.71 10.41 18.48
N LEU A 62 2.63 10.86 19.11
CA LEU A 62 1.28 10.71 18.54
C LEU A 62 1.19 11.42 17.19
N ASP A 63 1.68 12.66 17.11
CA ASP A 63 1.62 13.44 15.87
C ASP A 63 2.61 12.93 14.82
N ALA A 64 3.78 12.45 15.23
CA ALA A 64 4.71 11.75 14.34
C ALA A 64 4.07 10.48 13.76
N LEU A 65 3.46 9.63 14.58
CA LEU A 65 2.81 8.40 14.13
C LEU A 65 1.61 8.69 13.21
N ARG A 66 0.78 9.69 13.52
CA ARG A 66 -0.33 10.11 12.65
C ARG A 66 0.15 10.55 11.27
N ARG A 67 1.23 11.33 11.20
CA ARG A 67 1.82 11.75 9.92
C ARG A 67 2.43 10.59 9.16
N VAL A 68 3.08 9.66 9.84
CA VAL A 68 3.58 8.42 9.23
C VAL A 68 2.41 7.60 8.67
N CYS A 69 1.33 7.43 9.43
CA CYS A 69 0.11 6.77 8.95
C CYS A 69 -0.45 7.48 7.71
N ALA A 70 -0.60 8.81 7.74
CA ALA A 70 -1.10 9.58 6.60
C ALA A 70 -0.18 9.50 5.38
N ALA A 71 1.14 9.58 5.55
CA ALA A 71 2.13 9.52 4.48
C ALA A 71 2.22 8.13 3.82
N HIS A 72 1.84 7.09 4.54
CA HIS A 72 1.85 5.70 4.09
C HIS A 72 0.45 5.14 3.84
N GLU A 73 -0.56 6.01 3.87
CA GLU A 73 -1.96 5.66 3.74
C GLU A 73 -2.42 4.56 4.71
N VAL A 74 -1.81 4.41 5.88
CA VAL A 74 -2.24 3.44 6.90
C VAL A 74 -3.36 4.03 7.75
N SER A 75 -4.40 3.26 8.04
CA SER A 75 -5.43 3.70 8.99
C SER A 75 -4.83 3.83 10.39
N VAL A 76 -5.09 4.96 11.05
CA VAL A 76 -4.67 5.18 12.44
C VAL A 76 -5.23 4.14 13.40
N LEU A 77 -6.32 3.45 13.05
CA LEU A 77 -6.93 2.41 13.88
C LEU A 77 -6.13 1.13 13.98
N THR A 78 -5.21 0.88 13.04
CA THR A 78 -4.27 -0.23 13.16
C THR A 78 -3.44 -0.11 14.44
N TYR A 79 -3.31 1.10 14.98
CA TYR A 79 -2.61 1.42 16.21
C TYR A 79 -3.60 1.85 17.31
N PRO A 80 -3.69 1.14 18.45
CA PRO A 80 -4.50 1.59 19.58
C PRO A 80 -3.77 2.73 20.32
N MET A 81 -3.67 3.90 19.67
CA MET A 81 -2.82 5.02 20.08
C MET A 81 -3.08 5.51 21.50
N GLU A 82 -4.28 5.31 22.05
CA GLU A 82 -4.62 5.63 23.43
C GLU A 82 -3.91 4.71 24.43
N ASN A 83 -3.72 3.44 24.07
CA ASN A 83 -3.15 2.38 24.92
C ASN A 83 -1.66 2.13 24.68
N MET A 84 -1.09 2.68 23.61
CA MET A 84 0.33 2.56 23.31
C MET A 84 1.16 3.30 24.34
N SER A 85 2.28 2.76 24.83
CA SER A 85 3.23 3.53 25.63
C SER A 85 3.98 4.54 24.75
N LEU A 86 4.74 5.46 25.36
CA LEU A 86 5.64 6.34 24.60
C LEU A 86 6.59 5.53 23.69
N ARG A 87 7.14 4.43 24.22
CA ARG A 87 8.04 3.54 23.46
C ARG A 87 7.34 2.86 22.30
N ASP A 88 6.08 2.47 22.46
CA ASP A 88 5.32 1.87 21.36
C ASP A 88 5.05 2.89 20.25
N LEU A 89 4.75 4.14 20.61
CA LEU A 89 4.56 5.22 19.64
C LEU A 89 5.86 5.53 18.88
N GLU A 90 6.98 5.61 19.60
CA GLU A 90 8.33 5.76 19.03
C GLU A 90 8.65 4.63 18.07
N HIS A 91 8.42 3.38 18.50
CA HIS A 91 8.64 2.20 17.68
C HIS A 91 7.81 2.27 16.39
N ALA A 92 6.49 2.41 16.50
CA ALA A 92 5.60 2.42 15.33
C ALA A 92 5.91 3.56 14.36
N ALA A 93 6.23 4.76 14.86
CA ALA A 93 6.56 5.91 14.02
C ALA A 93 7.91 5.74 13.31
N THR A 94 8.87 5.03 13.90
CA THR A 94 10.21 4.83 13.33
C THR A 94 10.36 3.52 12.54
N SER A 95 9.43 2.57 12.69
CA SER A 95 9.47 1.25 12.05
C SER A 95 9.74 1.29 10.54
N PRO A 96 9.08 2.14 9.72
CA PRO A 96 9.33 2.15 8.29
C PRO A 96 10.78 2.47 7.94
N ALA A 97 11.33 3.54 8.54
CA ALA A 97 12.72 3.96 8.31
C ALA A 97 13.73 2.92 8.83
N ARG A 98 13.43 2.27 9.96
CA ARG A 98 14.28 1.21 10.53
C ARG A 98 14.23 -0.06 9.69
N PHE A 99 13.08 -0.40 9.12
CA PHE A 99 12.93 -1.55 8.24
C PHE A 99 13.72 -1.36 6.94
N ILE A 100 13.63 -0.17 6.35
CA ILE A 100 14.50 0.20 5.22
C ILE A 100 15.97 0.11 5.62
N ALA A 101 16.37 0.72 6.74
CA ALA A 101 17.75 0.66 7.19
C ALA A 101 18.25 -0.79 7.38
N GLN A 102 17.37 -1.70 7.80
CA GLN A 102 17.68 -3.12 7.92
C GLN A 102 17.89 -3.79 6.56
N ILE A 103 17.04 -3.51 5.56
CA ILE A 103 17.19 -4.03 4.19
C ILE A 103 18.47 -3.47 3.54
N SER A 104 18.79 -2.20 3.79
CA SER A 104 19.94 -1.52 3.19
C SER A 104 21.29 -1.85 3.82
N LYS A 105 21.34 -2.64 4.90
CA LYS A 105 22.60 -3.14 5.47
C LYS A 105 23.36 -3.99 4.46
N GLU A 106 24.68 -4.01 4.60
CA GLU A 106 25.52 -4.96 3.88
C GLU A 106 25.35 -6.34 4.54
N TRP A 107 24.64 -7.22 3.84
CA TRP A 107 24.48 -8.62 4.17
C TRP A 107 25.51 -9.43 3.37
N ALA A 108 26.05 -10.51 3.95
CA ALA A 108 26.90 -11.39 3.15
C ALA A 108 26.05 -12.06 2.05
N GLU A 109 26.71 -12.52 0.99
CA GLU A 109 26.02 -13.23 -0.08
C GLU A 109 25.28 -14.46 0.47
N GLY A 110 23.97 -14.53 0.24
CA GLY A 110 23.10 -15.59 0.77
C GLY A 110 22.58 -15.37 2.19
N ASP A 111 22.99 -14.32 2.90
CA ASP A 111 22.47 -14.04 4.24
C ASP A 111 21.00 -13.62 4.20
N VAL A 112 20.21 -14.23 5.09
CA VAL A 112 18.82 -13.86 5.35
C VAL A 112 18.79 -12.76 6.41
N ILE A 113 17.99 -11.72 6.20
CA ILE A 113 17.75 -10.68 7.20
C ILE A 113 17.29 -11.35 8.51
N PRO A 114 17.96 -11.12 9.64
CA PRO A 114 17.61 -11.75 10.90
C PRO A 114 16.24 -11.27 11.35
N VAL A 115 15.36 -12.24 11.56
CA VAL A 115 14.03 -12.01 12.13
C VAL A 115 14.19 -11.70 13.61
N PHE A 116 13.56 -10.63 14.09
CA PHE A 116 13.60 -10.31 15.51
C PHE A 116 12.72 -11.28 16.32
N HIS A 117 11.50 -11.52 15.84
CA HIS A 117 10.57 -12.40 16.52
C HIS A 117 9.73 -13.21 15.53
N THR A 118 9.66 -14.52 15.74
CA THR A 118 8.82 -15.45 14.95
C THR A 118 7.75 -16.02 15.85
N ARG A 119 6.48 -15.80 15.49
CA ARG A 119 5.32 -16.36 16.19
C ARG A 119 4.66 -17.41 15.31
N LEU A 120 4.49 -18.60 15.85
CA LEU A 120 3.69 -19.64 15.22
C LEU A 120 2.21 -19.33 15.45
N PHE A 121 1.49 -19.15 14.36
CA PHE A 121 0.07 -18.86 14.36
C PHE A 121 -0.68 -20.08 13.84
N GLN A 122 -1.49 -20.68 14.71
CA GLN A 122 -2.36 -21.80 14.37
C GLN A 122 -3.81 -21.33 14.45
N PRO A 123 -4.38 -20.87 13.32
CA PRO A 123 -5.80 -20.55 13.19
C PRO A 123 -6.71 -21.66 13.74
N ARG A 124 -7.70 -21.28 14.55
CA ARG A 124 -8.72 -22.18 15.12
C ARG A 124 -10.08 -21.55 14.99
N LEU A 125 -11.08 -22.40 14.75
CA LEU A 125 -12.48 -22.00 14.83
C LEU A 125 -12.99 -22.13 16.28
N PRO A 126 -13.89 -21.24 16.73
CA PRO A 126 -14.64 -21.46 17.96
C PRO A 126 -15.41 -22.79 17.89
N LYS A 127 -15.60 -23.47 19.02
CA LYS A 127 -16.35 -24.75 19.07
C LYS A 127 -17.80 -24.64 18.55
N SER A 128 -18.36 -23.44 18.59
CA SER A 128 -19.69 -23.13 18.08
C SER A 128 -19.74 -22.89 16.58
N ALA A 129 -18.61 -22.68 15.92
CA ALA A 129 -18.57 -22.43 14.49
C ALA A 129 -18.73 -23.76 13.72
N PRO A 130 -19.61 -23.82 12.72
CA PRO A 130 -19.82 -25.03 11.94
C PRO A 130 -18.63 -25.31 11.01
N GLY A 131 -18.25 -26.59 10.91
CA GLY A 131 -17.29 -27.10 9.92
C GLY A 131 -15.82 -26.96 10.28
N ASN A 132 -14.96 -27.30 9.31
CA ASN A 132 -13.52 -27.15 9.40
C ASN A 132 -13.09 -25.76 8.90
N LEU A 133 -11.86 -25.35 9.25
CA LEU A 133 -11.30 -24.10 8.76
C LEU A 133 -11.05 -24.14 7.24
N GLY A 134 -10.61 -25.30 6.74
CA GLY A 134 -10.08 -25.44 5.38
C GLY A 134 -8.61 -25.03 5.30
N GLU A 135 -8.01 -25.22 4.13
CA GLU A 135 -6.67 -24.74 3.81
C GLU A 135 -6.73 -23.29 3.36
N THR A 136 -5.75 -22.49 3.78
CA THR A 136 -5.70 -21.08 3.41
C THR A 136 -5.29 -20.95 1.94
N ALA A 137 -6.20 -20.45 1.11
CA ALA A 137 -6.00 -20.26 -0.32
C ALA A 137 -5.55 -18.83 -0.65
N LEU A 138 -6.06 -17.83 0.08
CA LEU A 138 -5.69 -16.42 -0.07
C LEU A 138 -5.43 -15.81 1.30
N MET A 139 -4.49 -14.86 1.36
CA MET A 139 -4.33 -14.03 2.55
C MET A 139 -3.83 -12.63 2.22
N ARG A 140 -4.21 -11.69 3.09
CA ARG A 140 -3.88 -10.27 2.96
C ARG A 140 -3.63 -9.65 4.34
N LEU A 141 -2.45 -9.07 4.52
CA LEU A 141 -2.16 -8.16 5.62
C LEU A 141 -2.82 -6.81 5.32
N VAL A 142 -3.59 -6.34 6.31
CA VAL A 142 -4.10 -4.98 6.37
C VAL A 142 -2.92 -4.04 6.66
N PRO A 143 -2.74 -2.93 5.94
CA PRO A 143 -1.64 -1.99 6.17
C PRO A 143 -1.48 -1.54 7.62
N GLY A 144 -0.22 -1.48 8.05
CA GLY A 144 0.21 -1.37 9.44
C GLY A 144 0.30 -2.71 10.18
N GLY A 145 -0.02 -3.83 9.52
CA GLY A 145 0.39 -5.18 9.89
C GLY A 145 -0.40 -5.84 11.02
N ARG A 146 -1.33 -5.14 11.68
CA ARG A 146 -2.09 -5.70 12.82
C ARG A 146 -3.11 -6.74 12.41
N TYR A 147 -3.86 -6.51 11.34
CA TYR A 147 -4.94 -7.41 10.94
C TYR A 147 -4.53 -8.25 9.75
N LEU A 148 -4.92 -9.53 9.77
CA LEU A 148 -4.76 -10.46 8.66
C LEU A 148 -6.14 -10.91 8.19
N VAL A 149 -6.36 -10.92 6.89
CA VAL A 149 -7.55 -11.48 6.27
C VAL A 149 -7.14 -12.76 5.54
N THR A 150 -7.87 -13.84 5.74
CA THR A 150 -7.64 -15.12 5.03
C THR A 150 -8.91 -15.59 4.36
N ALA A 151 -8.80 -16.17 3.16
CA ALA A 151 -9.85 -16.97 2.53
C ALA A 151 -9.39 -18.42 2.39
N THR A 152 -10.29 -19.38 2.62
CA THR A 152 -9.98 -20.81 2.54
C THR A 152 -10.67 -21.50 1.37
N ASP A 153 -10.16 -22.67 1.01
CA ASP A 153 -10.73 -23.60 0.02
C ASP A 153 -12.15 -24.10 0.38
N LEU A 154 -12.54 -23.97 1.66
CA LEU A 154 -13.90 -24.23 2.16
C LEU A 154 -14.77 -22.97 2.19
N ALA A 155 -14.48 -22.00 1.31
CA ALA A 155 -15.27 -20.78 1.13
C ALA A 155 -15.40 -19.92 2.39
N ARG A 156 -14.42 -19.95 3.31
CA ARG A 156 -14.47 -19.14 4.53
C ARG A 156 -13.56 -17.94 4.44
N ILE A 157 -14.09 -16.75 4.72
CA ILE A 157 -13.29 -15.55 4.98
C ILE A 157 -13.20 -15.34 6.48
N SER A 158 -12.00 -15.06 6.99
CA SER A 158 -11.76 -14.77 8.40
C SER A 158 -10.84 -13.57 8.56
N VAL A 159 -11.09 -12.76 9.59
CA VAL A 159 -10.24 -11.63 9.99
C VAL A 159 -9.59 -11.96 11.33
N TRP A 160 -8.28 -11.78 11.44
CA TRP A 160 -7.47 -12.11 12.61
C TRP A 160 -6.80 -10.86 13.17
N ASP A 161 -6.72 -10.71 14.49
CA ASP A 161 -5.88 -9.70 15.15
C ASP A 161 -4.53 -10.33 15.51
N LEU A 162 -3.47 -9.89 14.84
CA LEU A 162 -2.10 -10.33 15.09
C LEU A 162 -1.41 -9.52 16.20
N GLY A 163 -2.11 -8.57 16.81
CA GLY A 163 -1.56 -7.63 17.78
C GLY A 163 -0.72 -6.55 17.11
N TRP A 164 -0.47 -5.46 17.82
CA TRP A 164 0.37 -4.36 17.32
C TRP A 164 1.80 -4.44 17.84
N ARG A 165 2.07 -5.30 18.84
CA ARG A 165 3.43 -5.57 19.34
C ARG A 165 3.93 -6.94 18.89
N PRO A 166 5.24 -7.09 18.61
CA PRO A 166 5.84 -8.39 18.38
C PRO A 166 5.66 -9.35 19.56
N ALA A 167 5.67 -8.85 20.80
CA ALA A 167 5.59 -9.67 22.01
C ALA A 167 4.15 -10.10 22.39
N GLU A 168 3.12 -9.67 21.65
CA GLU A 168 1.73 -10.03 21.96
C GLU A 168 1.44 -11.48 21.58
N ILE A 169 0.78 -12.18 22.50
CA ILE A 169 0.27 -13.53 22.27
C ILE A 169 -0.82 -13.45 21.21
N LEU A 170 -0.65 -14.21 20.13
CA LEU A 170 -1.63 -14.28 19.06
C LEU A 170 -2.90 -14.98 19.55
N ASN A 171 -4.05 -14.34 19.34
CA ASN A 171 -5.33 -14.99 19.56
C ASN A 171 -5.59 -15.96 18.40
N PRO A 172 -5.65 -17.29 18.64
CA PRO A 172 -5.85 -18.25 17.57
C PRO A 172 -7.27 -18.22 16.99
N TYR A 173 -8.19 -17.44 17.55
CA TYR A 173 -9.56 -17.32 17.08
C TYR A 173 -9.73 -16.06 16.23
N PRO A 174 -10.54 -16.13 15.15
CA PRO A 174 -10.78 -14.97 14.31
C PRO A 174 -11.62 -13.94 15.07
N LEU A 175 -11.39 -12.65 14.78
CA LEU A 175 -12.29 -11.57 15.20
C LEU A 175 -13.68 -11.79 14.64
N VAL A 176 -13.75 -12.22 13.39
CA VAL A 176 -14.97 -12.54 12.67
C VAL A 176 -14.68 -13.51 11.53
N SER A 177 -15.66 -14.35 11.21
CA SER A 177 -15.63 -15.21 10.04
C SER A 177 -17.00 -15.27 9.37
N ILE A 178 -17.00 -15.42 8.05
CA ILE A 178 -18.20 -15.68 7.23
C ILE A 178 -17.92 -16.86 6.30
N VAL A 179 -18.99 -17.58 5.93
CA VAL A 179 -18.94 -18.63 4.90
C VAL A 179 -19.62 -18.10 3.66
N LEU A 180 -18.91 -18.17 2.54
CA LEU A 180 -19.34 -17.75 1.22
C LEU A 180 -20.03 -18.93 0.49
N PRO A 181 -20.78 -18.65 -0.59
CA PRO A 181 -21.35 -19.71 -1.43
C PRO A 181 -20.30 -20.58 -2.14
N SER A 182 -19.12 -20.01 -2.44
CA SER A 182 -17.99 -20.70 -3.07
C SER A 182 -16.66 -20.06 -2.65
N PRO A 183 -15.52 -20.79 -2.79
CA PRO A 183 -14.20 -20.25 -2.48
C PRO A 183 -13.90 -18.97 -3.25
N ALA A 184 -13.35 -17.97 -2.56
CA ALA A 184 -12.97 -16.73 -3.21
C ALA A 184 -11.75 -16.98 -4.12
N SER A 185 -11.84 -16.56 -5.38
CA SER A 185 -10.71 -16.55 -6.31
C SER A 185 -9.85 -15.30 -6.15
N GLN A 186 -10.45 -14.21 -5.66
CA GLN A 186 -9.78 -12.95 -5.38
C GLN A 186 -10.24 -12.37 -4.04
N LEU A 187 -9.30 -11.75 -3.33
CA LEU A 187 -9.52 -11.11 -2.04
C LEU A 187 -8.73 -9.80 -1.99
N LEU A 188 -9.46 -8.70 -1.87
CA LEU A 188 -8.92 -7.35 -1.74
C LEU A 188 -9.37 -6.72 -0.43
N VAL A 189 -8.57 -5.80 0.07
CA VAL A 189 -8.82 -5.10 1.33
C VAL A 189 -8.60 -3.62 1.09
N GLN A 190 -9.46 -2.73 1.57
CA GLN A 190 -9.33 -1.28 1.41
C GLN A 190 -9.78 -0.57 2.69
N PRO A 191 -9.29 0.64 3.01
CA PRO A 191 -9.81 1.37 4.16
C PRO A 191 -11.29 1.72 3.93
N ALA A 192 -12.08 1.69 5.00
CA ALA A 192 -13.43 2.24 4.96
C ALA A 192 -13.36 3.76 4.77
N LYS A 193 -14.37 4.37 4.15
CA LYS A 193 -14.41 5.81 3.84
C LYS A 193 -14.25 6.69 5.08
N ASP A 194 -14.78 6.26 6.21
CA ASP A 194 -14.67 6.94 7.51
C ASP A 194 -13.37 6.61 8.27
N GLN A 195 -12.52 5.76 7.68
CA GLN A 195 -11.29 5.20 8.26
C GLN A 195 -11.50 4.46 9.59
N ARG A 196 -12.76 4.13 9.95
CA ARG A 196 -13.09 3.40 11.18
C ARG A 196 -12.91 1.89 11.07
N GLY A 197 -12.55 1.43 9.88
CA GLY A 197 -12.37 0.01 9.61
C GLY A 197 -11.84 -0.18 8.20
N PHE A 198 -12.16 -1.34 7.64
CA PHE A 198 -11.79 -1.67 6.27
C PHE A 198 -12.89 -2.46 5.58
N ARG A 199 -12.85 -2.41 4.25
CA ARG A 199 -13.72 -3.13 3.34
C ARG A 199 -12.97 -4.33 2.78
N LEU A 200 -13.69 -5.43 2.64
CA LEU A 200 -13.22 -6.64 1.98
C LEU A 200 -14.02 -6.82 0.70
N LEU A 201 -13.33 -6.97 -0.42
CA LEU A 201 -13.95 -7.41 -1.65
C LEU A 201 -13.57 -8.87 -1.89
N SER A 202 -14.57 -9.71 -2.10
CA SER A 202 -14.40 -11.11 -2.50
C SER A 202 -15.03 -11.35 -3.87
N VAL A 203 -14.31 -12.06 -4.73
CA VAL A 203 -14.83 -12.57 -6.01
C VAL A 203 -14.98 -14.08 -5.90
N CYS A 204 -16.20 -14.58 -6.04
CA CYS A 204 -16.56 -15.98 -5.85
C CYS A 204 -17.11 -16.57 -7.16
N PRO A 205 -16.36 -17.40 -7.89
CA PRO A 205 -16.86 -18.04 -9.10
C PRO A 205 -17.98 -19.03 -8.76
N LEU A 206 -19.05 -19.03 -9.55
CA LEU A 206 -20.13 -20.00 -9.43
C LEU A 206 -19.78 -21.23 -10.27
N LEU A 207 -19.55 -22.37 -9.62
CA LEU A 207 -19.01 -23.61 -10.23
C LEU A 207 -19.75 -24.09 -11.49
N THR A 208 -21.01 -23.73 -11.67
CA THR A 208 -21.88 -24.20 -12.76
C THR A 208 -22.14 -23.17 -13.85
N SER A 209 -21.52 -21.98 -13.78
CA SER A 209 -21.82 -20.88 -14.71
C SER A 209 -20.60 -19.99 -14.96
N ASN A 210 -20.60 -19.27 -16.08
CA ASN A 210 -19.62 -18.20 -16.35
C ASN A 210 -19.95 -16.92 -15.56
N VAL A 211 -20.32 -17.05 -14.29
CA VAL A 211 -20.74 -15.95 -13.44
C VAL A 211 -19.92 -16.00 -12.15
N ALA A 212 -19.53 -14.84 -11.64
CA ALA A 212 -19.00 -14.69 -10.29
C ALA A 212 -19.88 -13.76 -9.45
N ASP A 213 -19.98 -14.08 -8.16
CA ASP A 213 -20.49 -13.17 -7.14
C ASP A 213 -19.34 -12.28 -6.66
N VAL A 214 -19.48 -10.97 -6.88
CA VAL A 214 -18.62 -9.94 -6.29
C VAL A 214 -19.34 -9.37 -5.09
N THR A 215 -18.77 -9.52 -3.90
CA THR A 215 -19.37 -9.04 -2.65
C THR A 215 -18.41 -8.12 -1.93
N VAL A 216 -18.93 -6.98 -1.47
CA VAL A 216 -18.19 -6.03 -0.65
C VAL A 216 -18.73 -6.09 0.78
N TYR A 217 -17.84 -6.41 1.71
CA TYR A 217 -18.10 -6.40 3.15
C TYR A 217 -17.39 -5.21 3.77
N GLU A 218 -17.94 -4.69 4.86
CA GLU A 218 -17.31 -3.68 5.71
C GLU A 218 -17.20 -4.22 7.14
N ILE A 219 -16.08 -3.93 7.80
CA ILE A 219 -15.84 -4.28 9.20
C ILE A 219 -15.15 -3.13 9.92
N ASN A 220 -15.63 -2.83 11.13
CA ASN A 220 -14.89 -2.07 12.14
C ASN A 220 -14.30 -3.04 13.18
N PRO A 221 -12.98 -3.30 13.14
CA PRO A 221 -12.36 -4.27 14.05
C PRO A 221 -12.25 -3.77 15.50
N SER A 222 -12.55 -2.50 15.76
CA SER A 222 -12.52 -1.92 17.12
C SER A 222 -13.87 -2.04 17.84
N GLU A 223 -14.92 -2.51 17.17
CA GLU A 223 -16.20 -2.79 17.82
C GLU A 223 -16.08 -3.94 18.81
N VAL A 224 -16.92 -3.93 19.86
CA VAL A 224 -16.93 -5.00 20.87
C VAL A 224 -17.27 -6.36 20.25
N ASN A 225 -18.11 -6.37 19.21
CA ASN A 225 -18.47 -7.56 18.44
C ASN A 225 -18.35 -7.24 16.94
N PRO A 226 -17.14 -7.29 16.36
CA PRO A 226 -16.94 -6.97 14.95
C PRO A 226 -17.74 -7.91 14.06
N VAL A 227 -18.42 -7.35 13.05
CA VAL A 227 -19.17 -8.12 12.05
C VAL A 227 -18.71 -7.75 10.65
N LEU A 228 -18.70 -8.73 9.74
CA LEU A 228 -18.55 -8.49 8.31
C LEU A 228 -19.92 -8.16 7.73
N LYS A 229 -20.24 -6.87 7.68
CA LYS A 229 -21.50 -6.39 7.12
C LYS A 229 -21.38 -6.34 5.60
N GLN A 230 -22.16 -7.15 4.89
CA GLN A 230 -22.30 -7.01 3.44
C GLN A 230 -22.94 -5.64 3.14
N ILE A 231 -22.23 -4.80 2.38
CA ILE A 231 -22.69 -3.48 1.96
C ILE A 231 -23.09 -3.43 0.49
N ALA A 232 -22.51 -4.31 -0.34
CA ALA A 232 -22.83 -4.40 -1.76
C ALA A 232 -22.66 -5.82 -2.30
N HIS A 233 -23.42 -6.15 -3.33
CA HIS A 233 -23.34 -7.43 -4.04
C HIS A 233 -23.70 -7.25 -5.51
N ARG A 234 -22.89 -7.85 -6.39
CA ARG A 234 -23.09 -7.84 -7.83
C ARG A 234 -22.69 -9.18 -8.43
N ARG A 235 -23.51 -9.67 -9.36
CA ARG A 235 -23.12 -10.77 -10.24
C ARG A 235 -22.48 -10.20 -11.50
N ILE A 236 -21.35 -10.78 -11.89
CA ILE A 236 -20.64 -10.42 -13.12
C ILE A 236 -20.57 -11.64 -14.03
N PHE A 237 -20.69 -11.44 -15.35
CA PHE A 237 -20.63 -12.51 -16.35
C PHE A 237 -19.20 -12.91 -16.71
N SER A 238 -18.39 -13.21 -15.68
CA SER A 238 -17.10 -13.88 -15.81
C SER A 238 -16.59 -14.37 -14.46
N PRO A 239 -16.12 -15.62 -14.36
CA PRO A 239 -15.41 -16.09 -13.17
C PRO A 239 -13.96 -15.59 -13.09
N HIS A 240 -13.40 -15.08 -14.20
CA HIS A 240 -12.00 -14.71 -14.31
C HIS A 240 -11.85 -13.23 -14.65
N ILE A 241 -11.47 -12.43 -13.66
CA ILE A 241 -11.14 -11.02 -13.84
C ILE A 241 -9.65 -10.94 -14.18
N GLU A 242 -9.34 -10.37 -15.35
CA GLU A 242 -7.96 -10.28 -15.88
C GLU A 242 -7.17 -9.16 -15.19
N ALA A 243 -7.82 -8.01 -14.97
CA ALA A 243 -7.25 -6.90 -14.21
C ALA A 243 -8.33 -6.22 -13.36
N PHE A 244 -7.94 -5.69 -12.22
CA PHE A 244 -8.86 -4.99 -11.32
C PHE A 244 -8.16 -3.91 -10.52
N ALA A 245 -8.95 -2.98 -9.99
CA ALA A 245 -8.53 -2.03 -8.98
C ALA A 245 -9.70 -1.74 -8.03
N LEU A 246 -9.38 -1.51 -6.75
CA LEU A 246 -10.36 -1.16 -5.74
C LEU A 246 -10.01 0.21 -5.16
N THR A 247 -11.02 1.04 -4.99
CA THR A 247 -10.96 2.33 -4.29
C THR A 247 -11.95 2.31 -3.14
N PRO A 248 -12.00 3.34 -2.28
CA PRO A 248 -12.94 3.36 -1.17
C PRO A 248 -14.38 3.10 -1.61
N ASP A 249 -14.85 3.65 -2.72
CA ASP A 249 -16.25 3.57 -3.16
C ASP A 249 -16.48 2.81 -4.47
N ARG A 250 -15.41 2.44 -5.19
CA ARG A 250 -15.55 1.80 -6.51
C ARG A 250 -14.68 0.58 -6.67
N PHE A 251 -15.26 -0.42 -7.33
CA PHE A 251 -14.55 -1.57 -7.88
C PHE A 251 -14.51 -1.43 -9.40
N THR A 252 -13.30 -1.42 -9.96
CA THR A 252 -13.12 -1.43 -11.41
C THR A 252 -12.47 -2.74 -11.81
N TYR A 253 -13.00 -3.37 -12.85
CA TYR A 253 -12.52 -4.65 -13.32
C TYR A 253 -12.55 -4.72 -14.85
N TYR A 254 -11.64 -5.51 -15.39
CA TYR A 254 -11.44 -5.75 -16.80
C TYR A 254 -11.56 -7.25 -17.10
N TYR A 255 -12.35 -7.58 -18.12
CA TYR A 255 -12.51 -8.95 -18.63
C TYR A 255 -13.03 -8.91 -20.06
N ASN A 256 -12.51 -9.77 -20.94
CA ASN A 256 -13.02 -9.96 -22.31
C ASN A 256 -13.27 -8.62 -23.03
N PHE A 257 -12.27 -7.74 -23.04
CA PHE A 257 -12.34 -6.42 -23.69
C PHE A 257 -13.38 -5.45 -23.10
N LEU A 258 -13.98 -5.77 -21.96
CA LEU A 258 -14.92 -4.92 -21.22
C LEU A 258 -14.28 -4.42 -19.94
N LEU A 259 -14.13 -3.10 -19.85
CA LEU A 259 -13.71 -2.41 -18.65
C LEU A 259 -14.95 -1.84 -17.96
N THR A 260 -15.21 -2.28 -16.74
CA THR A 260 -16.37 -1.83 -15.95
C THR A 260 -15.91 -1.14 -14.68
N ALA A 261 -16.40 0.08 -14.45
CA ALA A 261 -16.31 0.75 -13.15
C ALA A 261 -17.66 0.66 -12.44
N TRP A 262 -17.67 0.09 -11.24
CA TRP A 262 -18.85 -0.04 -10.39
C TRP A 262 -18.65 0.75 -9.10
N ASP A 263 -19.45 1.79 -8.92
CA ASP A 263 -19.62 2.45 -7.64
C ASP A 263 -20.59 1.64 -6.80
N PHE A 264 -20.04 0.90 -5.85
CA PHE A 264 -20.79 -0.04 -5.03
C PHE A 264 -21.52 0.65 -3.87
N ILE A 265 -21.31 1.95 -3.66
CA ILE A 265 -22.03 2.74 -2.66
C ILE A 265 -23.34 3.26 -3.26
N GLU A 266 -23.27 3.87 -4.44
CA GLU A 266 -24.43 4.41 -5.15
C GLU A 266 -25.14 3.35 -6.04
N ASP A 267 -24.58 2.15 -6.14
CA ASP A 267 -24.96 1.07 -7.07
C ASP A 267 -25.12 1.57 -8.51
N THR A 268 -24.13 2.35 -8.95
CA THR A 268 -24.04 2.88 -10.32
C THR A 268 -22.86 2.25 -11.05
N SER A 269 -22.95 2.10 -12.37
CA SER A 269 -21.79 1.62 -13.14
C SER A 269 -21.75 2.15 -14.56
N ALA A 270 -20.56 2.03 -15.15
CA ALA A 270 -20.30 2.26 -16.55
C ALA A 270 -19.41 1.14 -17.08
N THR A 271 -19.68 0.71 -18.31
CA THR A 271 -18.88 -0.28 -19.03
C THR A 271 -18.47 0.30 -20.37
N VAL A 272 -17.18 0.16 -20.70
CA VAL A 272 -16.60 0.58 -21.97
C VAL A 272 -15.86 -0.60 -22.61
N HIS A 273 -15.88 -0.65 -23.94
CA HIS A 273 -15.11 -1.61 -24.70
C HIS A 273 -13.70 -1.07 -24.94
N VAL A 274 -12.68 -1.88 -24.68
CA VAL A 274 -11.27 -1.58 -24.96
C VAL A 274 -10.76 -2.47 -26.09
N TYR A 275 -9.99 -1.94 -27.03
CA TYR A 275 -9.57 -2.72 -28.20
C TYR A 275 -8.42 -3.69 -27.93
N GLN A 276 -7.63 -3.39 -26.91
CA GLN A 276 -6.45 -4.16 -26.55
C GLN A 276 -6.62 -4.74 -25.15
N PRO A 277 -6.05 -5.93 -24.89
CA PRO A 277 -6.07 -6.51 -23.56
C PRO A 277 -5.37 -5.59 -22.56
N LEU A 278 -5.99 -5.43 -21.39
CA LEU A 278 -5.37 -4.73 -20.27
C LEU A 278 -4.72 -5.73 -19.33
N MET A 279 -3.40 -5.60 -19.15
CA MET A 279 -2.61 -6.47 -18.27
C MET A 279 -2.76 -6.08 -16.79
N SER A 280 -2.95 -4.79 -16.53
CA SER A 280 -3.18 -4.25 -15.19
C SER A 280 -3.92 -2.92 -15.33
N ILE A 281 -4.66 -2.54 -14.28
CA ILE A 281 -5.37 -1.27 -14.24
C ILE A 281 -5.16 -0.60 -12.89
N THR A 282 -5.18 0.72 -12.89
CA THR A 282 -5.39 1.53 -11.70
C THR A 282 -6.41 2.61 -12.02
N VAL A 283 -6.98 3.21 -10.99
CA VAL A 283 -8.15 4.07 -11.13
C VAL A 283 -8.05 5.32 -10.30
N SER A 284 -8.62 6.38 -10.85
CA SER A 284 -8.96 7.63 -10.17
C SER A 284 -10.48 7.79 -10.12
N ARG A 285 -10.97 8.97 -9.70
CA ARG A 285 -12.40 9.27 -9.67
C ARG A 285 -13.11 9.20 -11.03
N THR A 286 -12.43 9.42 -12.14
CA THR A 286 -13.10 9.48 -13.46
C THR A 286 -12.31 8.77 -14.56
N THR A 287 -11.09 8.36 -14.24
CA THR A 287 -10.15 7.88 -15.23
C THR A 287 -9.56 6.56 -14.77
N VAL A 288 -9.54 5.59 -15.67
CA VAL A 288 -8.79 4.35 -15.53
C VAL A 288 -7.49 4.50 -16.30
N ILE A 289 -6.39 4.11 -15.69
CA ILE A 289 -5.10 4.02 -16.34
C ILE A 289 -4.77 2.54 -16.47
N GLY A 290 -4.72 2.07 -17.71
CA GLY A 290 -4.50 0.67 -18.03
C GLY A 290 -3.13 0.43 -18.65
N GLN A 291 -2.58 -0.76 -18.40
CA GLN A 291 -1.41 -1.28 -19.12
C GLN A 291 -1.89 -2.10 -20.30
N GLN A 292 -1.37 -1.82 -21.49
CA GLN A 292 -1.59 -2.66 -22.67
C GLN A 292 -0.25 -2.99 -23.32
N GLU A 293 -0.28 -3.86 -24.33
CA GLU A 293 0.89 -4.10 -25.16
C GLU A 293 1.31 -2.79 -25.86
N GLY A 294 2.53 -2.33 -25.63
CA GLY A 294 3.07 -1.12 -26.27
C GLY A 294 2.67 0.21 -25.60
N GLY A 295 1.93 0.23 -24.49
CA GLY A 295 1.85 1.45 -23.69
C GLY A 295 1.04 1.44 -22.41
N ILE A 296 1.01 2.62 -21.83
CA ILE A 296 -0.05 3.01 -20.89
C ILE A 296 -1.16 3.68 -21.67
N VAL A 297 -2.40 3.29 -21.38
CA VAL A 297 -3.60 3.93 -21.91
C VAL A 297 -4.34 4.64 -20.78
N VAL A 298 -4.91 5.80 -21.09
CA VAL A 298 -5.73 6.58 -20.16
C VAL A 298 -7.16 6.58 -20.70
N ILE A 299 -8.09 6.04 -19.92
CA ILE A 299 -9.47 5.78 -20.30
C ILE A 299 -10.38 6.62 -19.43
N GLU A 300 -11.14 7.54 -20.02
CA GLU A 300 -12.17 8.27 -19.30
C GLU A 300 -13.43 7.43 -19.21
N MET A 301 -13.88 7.20 -17.98
CA MET A 301 -15.12 6.47 -17.75
C MET A 301 -16.29 7.42 -18.01
N PRO A 302 -17.32 6.99 -18.77
CA PRO A 302 -18.52 7.78 -18.93
C PRO A 302 -19.25 7.90 -17.58
N PRO A 303 -20.19 8.85 -17.44
CA PRO A 303 -20.99 8.98 -16.23
C PRO A 303 -21.63 7.66 -15.83
N LEU A 304 -21.48 7.29 -14.56
CA LEU A 304 -22.03 6.05 -14.03
C LEU A 304 -23.56 6.13 -14.01
N GLN A 305 -24.23 5.07 -14.44
CA GLN A 305 -25.69 4.99 -14.50
C GLN A 305 -26.25 4.08 -13.41
N MET A 306 -27.43 4.43 -12.87
CA MET A 306 -28.11 3.62 -11.86
C MET A 306 -28.48 2.24 -12.41
N ARG A 307 -28.41 1.24 -11.53
CA ARG A 307 -28.89 -0.11 -11.80
C ARG A 307 -30.41 -0.13 -11.99
N GLY A 308 -30.90 -0.69 -13.10
CA GLY A 308 -32.33 -0.96 -13.30
C GLY A 308 -33.05 -0.08 -14.32
N THR A 309 -32.39 0.93 -14.92
CA THR A 309 -32.76 1.32 -16.29
C THR A 309 -32.66 0.05 -17.15
N PRO A 310 -33.66 -0.28 -17.99
CA PRO A 310 -33.70 -1.55 -18.72
C PRO A 310 -32.47 -1.65 -19.64
N ALA A 311 -31.42 -2.23 -19.06
CA ALA A 311 -30.07 -2.26 -19.57
C ALA A 311 -29.84 -3.67 -20.10
N VAL A 312 -29.97 -3.81 -21.42
CA VAL A 312 -28.83 -4.36 -22.17
C VAL A 312 -27.60 -3.64 -21.61
N GLU A 313 -26.51 -4.34 -21.29
CA GLU A 313 -25.22 -3.65 -21.08
C GLU A 313 -25.03 -2.73 -22.27
N VAL A 314 -25.39 -1.45 -22.13
CA VAL A 314 -25.24 -0.47 -23.18
C VAL A 314 -23.75 -0.25 -23.16
N VAL A 315 -23.04 -1.07 -23.93
CA VAL A 315 -21.67 -0.82 -24.32
C VAL A 315 -21.74 0.56 -24.94
N THR A 316 -21.39 1.56 -24.14
CA THR A 316 -21.30 2.94 -24.60
C THR A 316 -20.37 2.90 -25.81
N GLU A 317 -20.73 3.60 -26.88
CA GLU A 317 -20.05 3.59 -28.18
C GLU A 317 -18.54 3.39 -28.06
N LEU A 318 -17.98 2.54 -28.94
CA LEU A 318 -16.55 2.29 -29.10
C LEU A 318 -15.77 3.55 -28.74
N VAL A 319 -15.06 3.53 -27.61
CA VAL A 319 -14.18 4.65 -27.27
C VAL A 319 -13.23 4.80 -28.45
N THR A 320 -13.10 5.99 -29.03
CA THR A 320 -12.15 6.26 -30.12
C THR A 320 -10.76 5.77 -29.73
N PRO A 321 -9.88 5.39 -30.68
CA PRO A 321 -8.55 4.88 -30.37
C PRO A 321 -7.88 5.80 -29.35
N LEU A 322 -7.65 5.25 -28.17
CA LEU A 322 -7.20 6.00 -27.02
C LEU A 322 -5.72 6.37 -27.21
N PRO A 323 -5.31 7.60 -26.86
CA PRO A 323 -3.91 7.97 -26.93
C PRO A 323 -3.10 7.03 -26.05
N THR A 324 -2.16 6.34 -26.70
CA THR A 324 -1.25 5.40 -26.05
C THR A 324 0.04 6.13 -25.74
N PHE A 325 0.43 6.15 -24.47
CA PHE A 325 1.63 6.83 -24.02
C PHE A 325 2.83 5.89 -24.13
N SER A 326 3.53 5.97 -25.28
CA SER A 326 4.72 5.16 -25.56
C SER A 326 6.00 5.68 -24.90
N HIS A 327 6.01 6.90 -24.35
CA HIS A 327 7.22 7.48 -23.74
C HIS A 327 7.80 6.65 -22.58
N ILE A 328 6.97 5.79 -21.98
CA ILE A 328 7.43 4.85 -20.95
C ILE A 328 8.10 3.65 -21.64
N HIS A 329 7.60 3.17 -22.79
CA HIS A 329 8.27 2.16 -23.62
C HIS A 329 9.63 2.61 -24.17
N ASP A 330 9.84 3.92 -24.35
CA ASP A 330 11.18 4.43 -24.68
C ASP A 330 12.21 4.10 -23.59
N VAL A 331 11.76 3.83 -22.37
CA VAL A 331 12.59 3.45 -21.22
C VAL A 331 12.60 1.93 -20.99
N PHE A 332 11.49 1.24 -21.24
CA PHE A 332 11.38 -0.20 -20.98
C PHE A 332 10.98 -0.99 -22.23
N SER A 333 11.72 -2.09 -22.44
CA SER A 333 11.44 -3.04 -23.52
C SER A 333 10.22 -3.91 -23.22
N ASP A 334 9.98 -4.21 -21.94
CA ASP A 334 8.86 -5.00 -21.46
C ASP A 334 8.46 -4.54 -20.06
N PHE A 335 7.16 -4.53 -19.77
CA PHE A 335 6.62 -4.15 -18.47
C PHE A 335 5.87 -5.33 -17.87
N THR A 336 6.31 -5.73 -16.68
CA THR A 336 5.68 -6.85 -15.98
C THR A 336 4.44 -6.43 -15.20
N GLY A 337 4.21 -5.12 -15.01
CA GLY A 337 2.98 -4.60 -14.43
C GLY A 337 2.96 -3.08 -14.25
N LEU A 338 1.75 -2.50 -14.23
CA LEU A 338 1.49 -1.22 -13.58
C LEU A 338 1.07 -1.48 -12.15
N TYR A 339 1.79 -0.84 -11.24
CA TYR A 339 1.49 -0.87 -9.84
C TYR A 339 1.11 0.53 -9.41
N THR A 340 0.05 0.66 -8.65
CA THR A 340 -0.07 1.81 -7.76
C THR A 340 0.15 1.28 -6.37
N ILE A 341 1.02 1.91 -5.60
CA ILE A 341 1.13 1.64 -4.15
C ILE A 341 -0.28 1.70 -3.51
N GLN A 342 -1.14 2.54 -4.09
CA GLN A 342 -2.52 2.76 -3.69
C GLN A 342 -3.52 1.71 -4.23
N ALA A 343 -3.14 0.80 -5.14
CA ALA A 343 -4.08 -0.13 -5.81
C ALA A 343 -4.83 -1.01 -4.80
N ASP A 344 -4.15 -1.37 -3.73
CA ASP A 344 -4.66 -2.24 -2.68
C ASP A 344 -4.97 -1.49 -1.38
N TRP A 345 -4.70 -0.19 -1.28
CA TRP A 345 -5.07 0.58 -0.09
C TRP A 345 -5.04 2.10 -0.34
N HIS A 346 -6.19 2.68 -0.63
CA HIS A 346 -6.35 4.05 -1.09
C HIS A 346 -7.17 4.86 -0.07
N ILE A 347 -6.56 5.80 0.67
CA ILE A 347 -7.30 6.56 1.71
C ILE A 347 -8.14 7.70 1.11
N SER A 348 -7.64 8.41 0.10
CA SER A 348 -8.28 9.63 -0.38
C SER A 348 -8.24 9.77 -1.89
N PRO A 349 -9.39 9.86 -2.59
CA PRO A 349 -9.50 10.03 -4.04
C PRO A 349 -8.92 11.36 -4.58
N ASP A 350 -8.45 12.25 -3.69
CA ASP A 350 -7.94 13.58 -4.02
C ASP A 350 -6.41 13.68 -4.04
N VAL A 351 -5.70 12.59 -3.74
CA VAL A 351 -4.24 12.55 -3.84
C VAL A 351 -3.86 12.43 -5.32
N PRO A 352 -2.83 13.17 -5.80
CA PRO A 352 -2.33 12.98 -7.16
C PRO A 352 -1.99 11.50 -7.35
N LEU A 353 -2.61 10.88 -8.36
CA LEU A 353 -2.39 9.48 -8.65
C LEU A 353 -0.92 9.28 -9.02
N VAL A 354 -0.23 8.44 -8.24
CA VAL A 354 1.16 8.06 -8.49
C VAL A 354 1.15 6.65 -9.07
N LEU A 355 1.75 6.50 -10.24
CA LEU A 355 1.95 5.21 -10.90
C LEU A 355 3.38 4.78 -10.70
N ASP A 356 3.59 3.58 -10.20
CA ASP A 356 4.89 2.95 -10.15
C ASP A 356 4.91 1.80 -11.16
N VAL A 357 5.80 1.91 -12.12
CA VAL A 357 5.96 0.95 -13.20
C VAL A 357 7.17 0.10 -12.89
N PHE A 358 7.06 -1.21 -13.06
CA PHE A 358 8.21 -2.10 -12.98
C PHE A 358 8.32 -2.90 -14.27
N GLY A 359 9.54 -3.02 -14.78
CA GLY A 359 9.78 -3.67 -16.06
C GLY A 359 11.26 -3.79 -16.39
N ARG A 360 11.52 -4.40 -17.54
CA ARG A 360 12.83 -4.57 -18.12
C ARG A 360 13.21 -3.33 -18.94
N LEU A 361 14.37 -2.74 -18.67
CA LEU A 361 14.85 -1.58 -19.43
C LEU A 361 15.17 -1.95 -20.89
N VAL A 362 15.13 -0.96 -21.79
CA VAL A 362 15.51 -1.15 -23.20
C VAL A 362 16.98 -1.59 -23.35
N ASP A 363 17.86 -1.09 -22.48
CA ASP A 363 19.28 -1.45 -22.46
C ASP A 363 19.58 -2.68 -21.59
N GLY A 364 18.55 -3.35 -21.06
CA GLY A 364 18.65 -4.54 -20.22
C GLY A 364 18.64 -4.26 -18.71
N GLY A 365 18.43 -5.32 -17.94
CA GLY A 365 18.17 -5.22 -16.50
C GLY A 365 16.74 -4.78 -16.18
N TYR A 366 16.43 -4.64 -14.90
CA TYR A 366 15.11 -4.26 -14.41
C TYR A 366 15.15 -2.91 -13.70
N ALA A 367 14.02 -2.20 -13.68
CA ALA A 367 13.92 -0.93 -12.99
C ALA A 367 12.50 -0.65 -12.48
N TYR A 368 12.43 0.21 -11.46
CA TYR A 368 11.21 0.94 -11.13
C TYR A 368 11.21 2.29 -11.83
N ALA A 369 10.07 2.69 -12.38
CA ALA A 369 9.82 4.05 -12.82
C ALA A 369 8.64 4.61 -12.04
N ARG A 370 8.74 5.88 -11.64
CA ARG A 370 7.62 6.58 -11.02
C ARG A 370 7.05 7.57 -12.02
N CYS A 371 5.74 7.52 -12.23
CA CYS A 371 4.99 8.52 -12.95
C CYS A 371 4.05 9.25 -12.00
N VAL A 372 3.92 10.56 -12.16
CA VAL A 372 2.89 11.35 -11.49
C VAL A 372 1.84 11.72 -12.51
N VAL A 373 0.59 11.36 -12.24
CA VAL A 373 -0.54 11.69 -13.09
C VAL A 373 -0.88 13.17 -12.91
N LYS A 374 -0.83 13.93 -13.99
CA LYS A 374 -1.11 15.37 -13.99
C LYS A 374 -2.31 15.68 -14.84
N GLN A 375 -3.15 16.60 -14.36
CA GLN A 375 -4.22 17.18 -15.16
C GLN A 375 -3.64 17.94 -16.36
N VAL A 376 -4.27 17.81 -17.52
CA VAL A 376 -3.93 18.56 -18.72
C VAL A 376 -4.49 19.98 -18.62
N PRO A 377 -3.64 21.02 -18.59
CA PRO A 377 -4.12 22.40 -18.52
C PRO A 377 -4.93 22.76 -19.77
N GLY A 378 -6.10 23.38 -19.59
CA GLY A 378 -6.87 23.94 -20.70
C GLY A 378 -7.89 23.01 -21.36
N GLY A 379 -7.98 21.73 -20.95
CA GLY A 379 -9.04 20.81 -21.39
C GLY A 379 -9.06 20.61 -22.91
N ASP A 380 -7.90 20.35 -23.50
CA ASP A 380 -7.79 20.00 -24.92
C ASP A 380 -8.66 18.76 -25.22
N PRO A 381 -9.69 18.86 -26.08
CA PRO A 381 -10.60 17.75 -26.36
C PRO A 381 -9.93 16.56 -27.05
N ASP A 382 -8.74 16.76 -27.64
CA ASP A 382 -7.97 15.71 -28.30
C ASP A 382 -7.02 14.98 -27.33
N LEU A 383 -6.89 15.46 -26.08
CA LEU A 383 -6.06 14.87 -25.05
C LEU A 383 -6.91 14.33 -23.89
N PRO A 384 -6.48 13.27 -23.20
CA PRO A 384 -7.17 12.85 -21.99
C PRO A 384 -7.01 13.91 -20.90
N SER A 385 -7.98 13.97 -19.98
CA SER A 385 -7.98 14.88 -18.82
C SER A 385 -6.71 14.78 -17.98
N VAL A 386 -6.04 13.62 -17.99
CA VAL A 386 -4.81 13.39 -17.23
C VAL A 386 -3.72 12.69 -18.06
N LEU A 387 -2.47 12.99 -17.73
CA LEU A 387 -1.29 12.40 -18.34
C LEU A 387 -0.35 11.81 -17.29
N PRO A 388 0.10 10.55 -17.44
CA PRO A 388 1.19 10.03 -16.64
C PRO A 388 2.50 10.73 -17.06
N VAL A 389 3.14 11.42 -16.11
CA VAL A 389 4.42 12.09 -16.34
C VAL A 389 5.52 11.32 -15.64
N LEU A 390 6.43 10.71 -16.41
CA LEU A 390 7.61 10.04 -15.88
C LEU A 390 8.46 11.02 -15.05
N MET A 391 8.68 10.67 -13.79
CA MET A 391 9.44 11.46 -12.82
C MET A 391 10.88 10.99 -12.69
N GLY A 392 11.14 9.71 -12.91
CA GLY A 392 12.48 9.13 -12.84
C GLY A 392 12.43 7.61 -12.86
N VAL A 393 13.62 7.01 -12.89
CA VAL A 393 13.85 5.57 -12.98
C VAL A 393 14.87 5.17 -11.92
N SER A 394 14.71 3.99 -11.33
CA SER A 394 15.64 3.38 -10.38
C SER A 394 15.93 1.96 -10.81
N ARG A 395 17.18 1.68 -11.20
CA ARG A 395 17.59 0.32 -11.55
C ARG A 395 17.50 -0.60 -10.34
N VAL A 396 17.17 -1.84 -10.64
CA VAL A 396 17.13 -2.94 -9.69
C VAL A 396 18.21 -3.95 -10.12
N PRO A 397 18.94 -4.57 -9.18
CA PRO A 397 19.98 -5.52 -9.53
C PRO A 397 19.43 -6.62 -10.46
N PRO A 398 20.22 -7.11 -11.43
CA PRO A 398 19.76 -8.06 -12.44
C PRO A 398 19.51 -9.48 -11.90
N GLU A 399 19.86 -9.75 -10.64
CA GLU A 399 19.81 -11.08 -10.05
C GLU A 399 18.35 -11.54 -9.85
N THR A 400 18.00 -12.57 -10.62
CA THR A 400 16.83 -13.46 -10.48
C THR A 400 15.47 -12.77 -10.28
N PHE A 401 15.05 -12.01 -11.29
CA PHE A 401 13.66 -11.59 -11.44
C PHE A 401 12.91 -12.59 -12.33
N ASP A 402 12.07 -13.41 -11.72
CA ASP A 402 10.97 -14.08 -12.42
C ASP A 402 9.73 -13.16 -12.37
N ALA A 403 9.16 -12.87 -13.54
CA ALA A 403 8.12 -11.87 -13.71
C ALA A 403 6.77 -12.25 -13.09
N GLU A 404 6.52 -13.54 -12.90
CA GLU A 404 5.16 -14.05 -12.68
C GLU A 404 4.69 -13.98 -11.22
N TYR A 405 5.60 -13.87 -10.24
CA TYR A 405 5.26 -14.11 -8.82
C TYR A 405 5.61 -12.96 -7.88
N TYR A 406 5.42 -11.72 -8.33
CA TYR A 406 5.74 -10.59 -7.46
C TYR A 406 4.74 -10.38 -6.32
N GLY A 407 5.29 -10.16 -5.14
CA GLY A 407 4.57 -9.54 -4.04
C GLY A 407 4.16 -8.10 -4.36
N ARG A 408 3.31 -7.57 -3.47
CA ARG A 408 2.79 -6.22 -3.57
C ARG A 408 3.92 -5.19 -3.46
N LEU A 409 3.73 -4.06 -4.13
CA LEU A 409 4.62 -2.91 -4.02
C LEU A 409 4.14 -2.05 -2.85
N HIS A 410 5.01 -1.83 -1.87
CA HIS A 410 4.72 -1.04 -0.69
C HIS A 410 5.55 0.24 -0.65
N PHE A 411 5.06 1.25 0.07
CA PHE A 411 5.79 2.47 0.38
C PHE A 411 6.28 2.45 1.82
N ALA A 412 7.58 2.64 2.05
CA ALA A 412 8.16 2.75 3.38
C ALA A 412 9.19 3.90 3.43
N GLY A 413 8.89 4.95 4.19
CA GLY A 413 9.60 6.22 4.15
C GLY A 413 9.73 6.79 2.74
N THR A 414 10.95 6.86 2.23
CA THR A 414 11.28 7.37 0.88
C THR A 414 11.58 6.25 -0.12
N HIS A 415 11.16 5.01 0.16
CA HIS A 415 11.50 3.84 -0.62
C HIS A 415 10.25 3.07 -1.06
N LEU A 416 10.37 2.47 -2.24
CA LEU A 416 9.53 1.42 -2.76
C LEU A 416 10.07 0.09 -2.25
N VAL A 417 9.22 -0.71 -1.64
CA VAL A 417 9.57 -2.03 -1.09
C VAL A 417 8.78 -3.09 -1.81
N ARG A 418 9.46 -4.11 -2.30
CA ARG A 418 8.83 -5.23 -3.00
C ARG A 418 9.47 -6.55 -2.62
N THR A 419 8.67 -7.59 -2.60
CA THR A 419 9.08 -8.97 -2.33
C THR A 419 8.77 -9.89 -3.49
N TRP A 420 9.52 -10.98 -3.62
CA TRP A 420 9.25 -12.04 -4.60
C TRP A 420 9.87 -13.37 -4.13
N PRO A 421 9.27 -14.52 -4.49
CA PRO A 421 9.91 -15.80 -4.30
C PRO A 421 11.15 -15.93 -5.19
N VAL A 422 12.19 -16.57 -4.66
CA VAL A 422 13.30 -17.13 -5.44
C VAL A 422 13.60 -18.51 -4.85
N GLU A 423 13.34 -19.55 -5.64
CA GLU A 423 13.49 -20.95 -5.22
C GLU A 423 12.74 -21.24 -3.90
N THR A 424 13.47 -21.50 -2.82
CA THR A 424 12.93 -21.75 -1.47
C THR A 424 13.07 -20.53 -0.56
N SER A 425 13.22 -19.33 -1.11
CA SER A 425 13.41 -18.10 -0.35
C SER A 425 12.52 -16.98 -0.84
N VAL A 426 12.47 -15.91 -0.07
CA VAL A 426 11.76 -14.67 -0.39
C VAL A 426 12.79 -13.59 -0.39
N MET A 427 12.97 -12.95 -1.54
CA MET A 427 13.82 -11.77 -1.63
C MET A 427 12.98 -10.52 -1.36
N ILE A 428 13.67 -9.47 -0.91
CA ILE A 428 13.11 -8.13 -0.73
C ILE A 428 14.03 -7.11 -1.40
N ASN A 429 13.45 -6.17 -2.12
CA ASN A 429 14.13 -4.99 -2.62
C ASN A 429 13.57 -3.74 -1.95
N ALA A 430 14.46 -2.84 -1.57
CA ALA A 430 14.15 -1.46 -1.24
C ALA A 430 14.82 -0.54 -2.26
N ALA A 431 14.03 0.12 -3.10
CA ALA A 431 14.51 1.10 -4.05
C ALA A 431 14.08 2.50 -3.61
N ARG A 432 15.00 3.48 -3.65
CA ARG A 432 14.61 4.85 -3.36
C ARG A 432 13.62 5.33 -4.43
N VAL A 433 12.63 6.10 -3.99
CA VAL A 433 11.60 6.66 -4.86
C VAL A 433 12.22 7.60 -5.89
N PRO A 434 12.00 7.38 -7.21
CA PRO A 434 12.47 8.28 -8.24
C PRO A 434 11.95 9.72 -8.10
N THR A 435 12.85 10.69 -8.22
CA THR A 435 12.53 12.12 -8.27
C THR A 435 13.11 12.74 -9.54
N ARG A 436 12.54 13.86 -10.00
CA ARG A 436 12.94 14.57 -11.25
C ARG A 436 14.43 14.85 -11.41
N ARG A 437 15.22 14.81 -10.32
CA ARG A 437 16.63 15.20 -10.31
C ARG A 437 17.59 14.01 -10.31
N GLN A 438 17.11 12.77 -10.20
CA GLN A 438 17.96 11.59 -10.01
C GLN A 438 17.53 10.46 -10.95
N ILE A 439 18.45 10.10 -11.86
CA ILE A 439 18.25 9.08 -12.91
C ILE A 439 18.78 7.72 -12.45
N GLU A 440 19.72 7.70 -11.50
CA GLU A 440 20.21 6.48 -10.86
C GLU A 440 20.04 6.61 -9.36
N LEU A 441 19.25 5.70 -8.80
CA LEU A 441 18.96 5.64 -7.39
C LEU A 441 19.47 4.34 -6.80
N GLU A 442 19.95 4.43 -5.57
CA GLU A 442 20.35 3.28 -4.79
C GLU A 442 19.12 2.38 -4.58
N SER A 443 19.30 1.11 -4.95
CA SER A 443 18.41 0.03 -4.56
C SER A 443 19.23 -1.04 -3.85
N LYS A 444 18.61 -1.68 -2.87
CA LYS A 444 19.22 -2.74 -2.07
C LYS A 444 18.32 -3.95 -2.08
N THR A 445 18.90 -5.10 -2.34
CA THR A 445 18.22 -6.39 -2.35
C THR A 445 18.83 -7.27 -1.25
N ALA A 446 17.99 -8.04 -0.57
CA ALA A 446 18.41 -8.99 0.45
C ALA A 446 17.45 -10.19 0.48
N TYR A 447 17.89 -11.30 1.08
CA TYR A 447 16.99 -12.41 1.39
C TYR A 447 16.19 -12.05 2.64
N LEU A 448 14.86 -12.01 2.52
CA LEU A 448 13.97 -11.70 3.62
C LEU A 448 13.70 -12.93 4.48
N TRP A 449 13.39 -14.06 3.85
CA TRP A 449 12.96 -15.28 4.53
C TRP A 449 13.34 -16.53 3.74
N GLU A 450 13.68 -17.61 4.43
CA GLU A 450 13.91 -18.93 3.83
C GLU A 450 12.75 -19.85 4.23
N MET A 451 12.15 -20.49 3.22
CA MET A 451 11.07 -21.45 3.39
C MET A 451 11.59 -22.73 4.05
N PRO A 452 10.81 -23.34 4.96
CA PRO A 452 11.04 -24.71 5.37
C PRO A 452 11.07 -25.64 4.16
N ARG A 453 12.01 -26.58 4.13
CA ARG A 453 12.21 -27.52 3.01
C ARG A 453 11.00 -28.41 2.70
N ASP A 454 10.07 -28.51 3.64
CA ASP A 454 8.84 -29.30 3.59
C ASP A 454 7.59 -28.47 3.23
N ALA A 455 7.73 -27.18 2.92
CA ALA A 455 6.59 -26.35 2.52
C ALA A 455 6.19 -26.60 1.06
N GLU A 456 4.99 -27.16 0.86
CA GLU A 456 4.45 -27.49 -0.47
C GLU A 456 3.83 -26.30 -1.21
N ALA A 457 3.38 -25.27 -0.49
CA ALA A 457 2.70 -24.10 -1.05
C ALA A 457 3.28 -22.80 -0.48
N PHE A 458 3.43 -21.80 -1.34
CA PHE A 458 4.02 -20.52 -1.00
C PHE A 458 2.98 -19.39 -1.06
N LEU A 459 2.39 -19.09 0.10
CA LEU A 459 1.52 -17.93 0.28
C LEU A 459 2.16 -17.04 1.34
N TYR A 460 2.42 -15.79 0.99
CA TYR A 460 3.02 -14.80 1.89
C TYR A 460 2.43 -13.41 1.68
N ASP A 461 2.62 -12.54 2.66
CA ASP A 461 2.35 -11.11 2.53
C ASP A 461 3.26 -10.30 3.45
N LEU A 462 3.54 -9.05 3.08
CA LEU A 462 4.41 -8.14 3.81
C LEU A 462 3.65 -6.86 4.15
N ASP A 463 3.88 -6.32 5.34
CA ASP A 463 3.60 -4.93 5.66
C ASP A 463 4.94 -4.22 5.91
N SER A 464 5.40 -3.44 4.93
CA SER A 464 6.66 -2.69 5.03
C SER A 464 6.64 -1.59 6.10
N MET A 465 5.46 -1.23 6.59
CA MET A 465 5.25 -0.20 7.60
C MET A 465 5.61 -0.67 9.00
N SER A 466 5.11 -1.84 9.40
CA SER A 466 5.51 -2.48 10.64
C SER A 466 6.77 -3.33 10.49
N GLY A 467 7.19 -3.64 9.25
CA GLY A 467 8.22 -4.65 8.98
C GLY A 467 7.75 -6.04 9.40
N ARG A 468 6.45 -6.34 9.22
CA ARG A 468 5.85 -7.63 9.55
C ARG A 468 5.60 -8.41 8.29
N PHE A 469 6.03 -9.66 8.30
CA PHE A 469 5.85 -10.60 7.21
C PHE A 469 5.04 -11.78 7.72
N VAL A 470 4.07 -12.24 6.93
CA VAL A 470 3.29 -13.44 7.23
C VAL A 470 3.49 -14.43 6.11
N ALA A 471 3.80 -15.67 6.45
CA ALA A 471 3.94 -16.76 5.49
C ALA A 471 3.20 -18.00 5.96
N LEU A 472 2.57 -18.71 5.03
CA LEU A 472 2.09 -20.06 5.23
C LEU A 472 3.27 -21.02 5.10
N ALA A 473 3.56 -21.78 6.15
CA ALA A 473 4.70 -22.67 6.24
C ALA A 473 4.22 -24.08 6.59
N GLY A 474 3.78 -24.80 5.55
CA GLY A 474 3.18 -26.14 5.67
C GLY A 474 1.67 -26.12 5.93
N PRO A 475 1.05 -27.30 6.17
CA PRO A 475 -0.41 -27.45 6.26
C PRO A 475 -0.99 -26.65 7.42
N GLY A 476 -1.64 -25.52 7.10
CA GLY A 476 -2.43 -24.72 8.04
C GLY A 476 -1.66 -23.97 9.14
N THR A 477 -0.32 -23.96 9.12
CA THR A 477 0.47 -23.18 10.09
C THR A 477 0.98 -21.90 9.45
N LEU A 478 0.51 -20.77 9.95
CA LEU A 478 1.00 -19.45 9.58
C LEU A 478 2.17 -19.07 10.48
N ARG A 479 3.18 -18.41 9.92
CA ARG A 479 4.28 -17.80 10.67
C ARG A 479 4.16 -16.29 10.56
N VAL A 480 4.13 -15.61 11.69
CA VAL A 480 4.20 -14.15 11.77
C VAL A 480 5.61 -13.78 12.16
N LEU A 481 6.34 -13.14 11.25
CA LEU A 481 7.73 -12.74 11.41
C LEU A 481 7.79 -11.22 11.54
N ASP A 482 8.22 -10.75 12.71
CA ASP A 482 8.43 -9.33 13.00
C ASP A 482 9.94 -9.04 12.89
N TYR A 483 10.33 -8.17 11.96
CA TYR A 483 11.74 -7.79 11.76
C TYR A 483 12.18 -6.63 12.65
N MET A 484 11.22 -5.84 13.15
CA MET A 484 11.50 -4.61 13.89
C MET A 484 11.61 -4.86 15.38
N LEU A 485 12.81 -4.64 15.92
CA LEU A 485 13.09 -4.60 17.35
C LEU A 485 12.28 -3.48 18.03
N PRO A 486 11.59 -3.70 19.15
CA PRO A 486 10.87 -2.66 19.88
C PRO A 486 11.76 -1.57 20.49
N HIS A 487 13.08 -1.79 20.57
CA HIS A 487 14.00 -0.95 21.35
C HIS A 487 15.30 -0.61 20.59
N LEU A 488 15.79 0.60 20.84
CA LEU A 488 17.19 1.05 20.73
C LEU A 488 17.56 1.74 22.04
#